data_AF-A0A2S0LE93-F1
#
_entry.id   AF-A0A2S0LE93-F1
#
_cell.length_a   1.000
_cell.length_b   1.000
_cell.length_c   1.000
_cell.angle_alpha   90.00
_cell.angle_beta   90.00
_cell.angle_gamma   90.00
#
_symmetry.space_group_name_H-M   'P 1'
#
loop_
_entity.id
_entity.type
_entity.pdbx_description
1 polymer ?
#
loop_
_entity_poly.entity_id
_entity_poly.type
_entity_poly.pdbx_seq_one_letter_code
_entity_poly.pdbx_strand_id
1 'polypeptide(L)'
;MTTKEKIKAIREQFKLLGYNNRKISVTDGGGTLESSIRVRVKFVPILEQIQEIKEVAEKFRQVLYDEATGEILAGGNTFVNVSYPSNEDERKRYFV
;
A
#
# COMPACT_ATOMS: atom_id res chain seq x y z
N MET A 1 13.10 7.57 9.03
CA MET A 1 11.64 7.75 8.82
C MET A 1 10.93 6.52 9.36
N THR A 2 10.07 6.71 10.35
CA THR A 2 9.24 5.67 10.99
C THR A 2 8.08 5.24 10.08
N THR A 3 7.48 4.08 10.37
CA THR A 3 6.28 3.59 9.66
C THR A 3 5.14 4.60 9.66
N LYS A 4 4.92 5.30 10.79
CA LYS A 4 3.88 6.33 10.91
C LYS A 4 4.14 7.53 9.99
N GLU A 5 5.39 7.99 9.90
CA GLU A 5 5.77 9.05 8.97
C GLU A 5 5.58 8.61 7.52
N LYS A 6 5.98 7.37 7.18
CA LYS A 6 5.78 6.81 5.82
C LYS A 6 4.29 6.76 5.46
N ILE A 7 3.43 6.29 6.36
CA ILE A 7 1.98 6.28 6.16
C ILE A 7 1.44 7.69 5.90
N LYS A 8 1.89 8.68 6.67
CA LYS A 8 1.46 10.08 6.48
C LYS A 8 1.86 10.59 5.09
N ALA A 9 3.12 10.37 4.69
CA ALA A 9 3.63 10.80 3.39
C ALA A 9 2.91 10.10 2.22
N ILE A 10 2.61 8.81 2.32
CA ILE A 10 1.82 8.08 1.32
C ILE A 10 0.43 8.70 1.18
N ARG A 11 -0.25 8.98 2.30
CA ARG A 11 -1.59 9.62 2.29
C ARG A 11 -1.54 11.01 1.64
N GLU A 12 -0.48 11.78 1.88
CA GLU A 12 -0.29 13.09 1.25
C GLU A 12 -0.09 12.97 -0.26
N GLN A 13 0.73 12.03 -0.75
CA GLN A 13 0.88 11.79 -2.18
C GLN A 13 -0.44 11.38 -2.84
N PHE A 14 -1.19 10.46 -2.24
CA PHE A 14 -2.51 10.08 -2.75
C PHE A 14 -3.50 11.25 -2.77
N LYS A 15 -3.44 12.14 -1.78
CA LYS A 15 -4.26 13.34 -1.74
C LYS A 15 -3.93 14.31 -2.87
N LEU A 16 -2.66 14.47 -3.23
CA LEU A 16 -2.23 15.30 -4.37
C LEU A 16 -2.76 14.75 -5.71
N LEU A 17 -2.91 13.43 -5.82
CA LEU A 17 -3.50 12.75 -6.97
C LEU A 17 -5.05 12.69 -6.94
N GLY A 18 -5.68 13.34 -5.96
CA GLY A 18 -7.14 13.43 -5.86
C GLY A 18 -7.80 12.26 -5.12
N TYR A 19 -7.04 11.32 -4.55
CA TYR A 19 -7.62 10.24 -3.73
C TYR A 19 -7.77 10.66 -2.27
N ASN A 20 -8.99 10.52 -1.76
CA ASN A 20 -9.29 10.70 -0.34
C ASN A 20 -9.35 9.35 0.42
N ASN A 21 -9.52 9.42 1.74
CA ASN A 21 -9.62 8.25 2.61
C ASN A 21 -10.83 7.31 2.33
N ARG A 22 -11.84 7.79 1.60
CA ARG A 22 -12.98 7.00 1.13
C ARG A 22 -12.61 6.16 -0.09
N LYS A 23 -11.61 6.59 -0.87
CA LYS A 23 -11.09 5.89 -2.06
C LYS A 23 -9.92 4.98 -1.71
N ILE A 24 -8.95 5.47 -0.92
CA ILE A 24 -7.74 4.73 -0.56
C ILE A 24 -7.52 4.83 0.96
N SER A 25 -7.37 3.69 1.62
CA SER A 25 -6.97 3.60 3.02
C SER A 25 -5.53 3.18 3.12
N VAL A 26 -4.72 3.91 3.87
CA VAL A 26 -3.32 3.56 4.15
C VAL A 26 -3.19 3.34 5.65
N THR A 27 -2.81 2.15 6.08
CA THR A 27 -2.68 1.80 7.51
C THR A 27 -1.38 1.07 7.77
N ASP A 28 -0.99 1.02 9.04
CA ASP A 28 0.01 0.05 9.48
C ASP A 28 -0.54 -1.36 9.23
N GLY A 29 0.26 -2.20 8.60
CA GLY A 29 -0.04 -3.60 8.36
C GLY A 29 0.85 -4.53 9.17
N GLY A 30 1.85 -3.98 9.86
CA GLY A 30 2.91 -4.71 10.54
C GLY A 30 2.53 -5.16 11.95
N GLY A 31 3.23 -6.19 12.43
CA GLY A 31 3.24 -6.58 13.83
C GLY A 31 4.41 -5.94 14.58
N THR A 32 4.59 -6.29 15.85
CA THR A 32 5.64 -5.74 16.74
C THR A 32 7.07 -5.86 16.18
N LEU A 33 7.33 -6.81 15.27
CA LEU A 33 8.65 -7.12 14.73
C LEU A 33 8.82 -6.78 13.25
N GLU A 34 7.76 -6.35 12.56
CA GLU A 34 7.77 -6.13 11.11
C GLU A 34 7.19 -4.76 10.76
N SER A 35 7.91 -4.00 9.94
CA SER A 35 7.36 -2.76 9.36
C SER A 35 6.66 -3.08 8.05
N SER A 36 5.33 -3.08 8.05
CA SER A 36 4.56 -3.18 6.81
C SER A 36 3.47 -2.12 6.74
N ILE A 37 3.17 -1.69 5.52
CA ILE A 37 2.16 -0.67 5.22
C ILE A 37 1.12 -1.30 4.31
N ARG A 38 -0.15 -1.20 4.70
CA ARG A 38 -1.27 -1.68 3.92
C ARG A 38 -1.94 -0.53 3.18
N VAL A 39 -2.04 -0.64 1.87
CA VAL A 39 -2.79 0.27 0.99
C VAL A 39 -4.02 -0.49 0.47
N ARG A 40 -5.22 -0.02 0.82
CA ARG A 40 -6.48 -0.62 0.40
C ARG A 40 -7.25 0.33 -0.49
N VAL A 41 -7.43 -0.07 -1.74
CA VAL A 41 -8.28 0.60 -2.71
C VAL A 41 -9.73 0.16 -2.49
N LYS A 42 -10.66 1.11 -2.41
CA LYS A 42 -12.08 0.90 -2.05
C LYS A 42 -13.05 1.15 -3.21
N PHE A 43 -12.51 1.24 -4.41
CA PHE A 43 -13.23 1.47 -5.66
C PHE A 43 -12.57 0.63 -6.76
N VAL A 44 -13.26 0.47 -7.88
CA VAL A 44 -12.77 -0.25 -9.05
C VAL A 44 -11.91 0.70 -9.87
N PRO A 45 -10.57 0.55 -9.88
CA PRO A 45 -9.70 1.45 -10.62
C PRO A 45 -9.64 1.05 -12.10
N ILE A 46 -9.39 2.03 -12.96
CA ILE A 46 -8.93 1.77 -14.33
C ILE A 46 -7.41 1.49 -14.34
N LEU A 47 -6.88 0.98 -15.44
CA LEU A 47 -5.47 0.58 -15.57
C LEU A 47 -4.48 1.70 -15.20
N GLU A 48 -4.76 2.93 -15.63
CA GLU A 48 -3.93 4.11 -15.33
C GLU A 48 -3.85 4.38 -13.81
N GLN A 49 -4.98 4.26 -13.12
CA GLN A 49 -5.05 4.44 -11.66
C GLN A 49 -4.34 3.29 -10.92
N ILE A 50 -4.40 2.06 -11.44
CA ILE A 50 -3.64 0.93 -10.89
C ILE A 50 -2.15 1.24 -10.94
N GLN A 51 -1.66 1.69 -12.09
CA GLN A 51 -0.25 2.02 -12.29
C GLN A 51 0.19 3.16 -11.37
N GLU A 52 -0.58 4.25 -11.32
CA GLU A 52 -0.31 5.40 -10.46
C GLU A 52 -0.28 5.00 -8.96
N ILE A 53 -1.23 4.18 -8.52
CA ILE A 53 -1.28 3.71 -7.13
C ILE A 53 -0.06 2.86 -6.80
N LYS A 54 0.35 1.99 -7.72
CA LYS A 54 1.51 1.13 -7.57
C LYS A 54 2.81 1.95 -7.49
N GLU A 55 2.96 2.96 -8.34
CA GLU A 55 4.13 3.85 -8.33
C GLU A 55 4.27 4.63 -7.03
N VAL A 56 3.17 5.15 -6.48
CA VAL A 56 3.20 5.79 -5.16
C VAL A 56 3.60 4.79 -4.08
N ALA A 57 3.03 3.59 -4.09
CA ALA A 57 3.32 2.56 -3.08
C ALA A 57 4.79 2.10 -3.13
N GLU A 58 5.35 1.88 -4.32
CA GLU A 58 6.70 1.34 -4.50
C GLU A 58 7.79 2.30 -3.99
N LYS A 59 7.56 3.62 -4.07
CA LYS A 59 8.49 4.64 -3.52
C LYS A 59 8.79 4.49 -2.03
N PHE A 60 7.88 3.85 -1.28
CA PHE A 60 8.02 3.66 0.16
C PHE A 60 8.41 2.22 0.53
N ARG A 61 8.47 1.32 -0.45
CA ARG A 61 8.94 -0.04 -0.29
C ARG A 61 10.45 -0.04 -0.20
N GLN A 62 10.98 -0.73 0.81
CA GLN A 62 12.41 -0.87 1.03
C GLN A 62 12.65 -2.30 1.47
N VAL A 63 13.10 -3.17 0.57
CA VAL A 63 13.41 -4.57 0.88
C VAL A 63 14.83 -4.81 0.42
N LEU A 64 15.67 -5.25 1.36
CA LEU A 64 17.06 -5.60 1.09
C LEU A 64 17.18 -7.10 0.85
N TYR A 65 17.97 -7.47 -0.15
CA TYR A 65 18.24 -8.85 -0.50
C TYR A 65 19.74 -9.09 -0.42
N ASP A 66 20.12 -10.29 0.02
CA ASP A 66 21.49 -10.77 -0.09
C ASP A 66 21.84 -10.99 -1.57
N GLU A 67 22.98 -10.48 -2.02
CA GLU A 67 23.37 -10.56 -3.44
C GLU A 67 23.80 -11.97 -3.87
N ALA A 68 24.23 -12.82 -2.94
CA ALA A 68 24.72 -14.17 -3.24
C ALA A 68 23.60 -15.21 -3.18
N THR A 69 22.67 -15.10 -2.23
CA THR A 69 21.59 -16.08 -2.01
C THR A 69 20.22 -15.62 -2.52
N GLY A 70 20.01 -14.30 -2.67
CA GLY A 70 18.70 -13.71 -2.99
C GLY A 70 17.72 -13.71 -1.81
N GLU A 71 18.16 -14.07 -0.60
CA GLU A 71 17.32 -14.07 0.60
C GLU A 71 17.06 -12.65 1.10
N ILE A 72 15.89 -12.42 1.72
CA ILE A 72 15.58 -11.13 2.35
C ILE A 72 16.45 -10.95 3.59
N LEU A 73 17.23 -9.86 3.64
CA LEU A 73 18.06 -9.54 4.80
C LEU A 73 17.18 -9.17 6.00
N ALA A 74 17.57 -9.62 7.19
CA ALA A 74 16.82 -9.35 8.40
C ALA A 74 16.97 -7.88 8.85
N GLY A 75 15.85 -7.29 9.29
CA GLY A 75 15.81 -5.95 9.89
C GLY A 75 15.74 -4.80 8.87
N GLY A 76 15.03 -3.73 9.24
CA GLY A 76 14.97 -2.50 8.45
C GLY A 76 14.10 -2.53 7.19
N ASN A 77 13.57 -3.69 6.80
CA ASN A 77 12.66 -3.77 5.64
C ASN A 77 11.34 -3.06 5.91
N THR A 78 10.81 -2.43 4.86
CA THR A 78 9.44 -1.89 4.80
C THR A 78 8.72 -2.52 3.63
N PHE A 79 7.73 -3.35 3.93
CA PHE A 79 6.83 -3.92 2.93
C PHE A 79 5.66 -2.97 2.69
N VAL A 80 5.24 -2.81 1.44
CA VAL A 80 4.03 -2.08 1.08
C VAL A 80 3.13 -3.03 0.30
N ASN A 81 1.94 -3.31 0.83
CA ASN A 81 1.00 -4.23 0.22
C ASN A 81 -0.22 -3.47 -0.28
N VAL A 82 -0.47 -3.53 -1.58
CA VAL A 82 -1.61 -2.89 -2.24
C VAL A 82 -2.69 -3.93 -2.52
N SER A 83 -3.90 -3.65 -2.05
CA SER A 83 -5.08 -4.50 -2.24
C SER A 83 -6.18 -3.76 -2.97
N TYR A 84 -6.85 -4.46 -3.88
CA TYR A 84 -7.96 -3.97 -4.69
C TYR A 84 -9.25 -4.68 -4.29
N PRO A 85 -10.43 -4.07 -4.53
CA PRO A 85 -11.69 -4.74 -4.27
C PRO A 85 -11.81 -6.00 -5.14
N SER A 86 -12.34 -7.06 -4.56
CA SER A 86 -12.70 -8.28 -5.27
C SER A 86 -14.09 -8.15 -5.92
N ASN A 87 -14.41 -9.04 -6.86
CA ASN A 87 -15.76 -9.12 -7.45
C ASN A 87 -16.86 -9.34 -6.39
N GLU A 88 -16.53 -9.94 -5.23
CA GLU A 88 -17.47 -10.08 -4.11
C GLU A 88 -17.71 -8.76 -3.37
N ASP A 89 -16.67 -7.93 -3.25
CA ASP A 89 -16.79 -6.58 -2.66
C ASP A 89 -17.69 -5.68 -3.52
N GLU A 90 -17.68 -5.87 -4.85
CA GLU A 90 -18.61 -5.20 -5.76
C GLU A 90 -20.05 -5.65 -5.54
N ARG A 91 -20.30 -6.97 -5.49
CA ARG A 91 -21.65 -7.52 -5.29
C ARG A 91 -22.29 -6.96 -4.02
N LYS A 92 -21.59 -6.96 -2.89
CA LYS A 92 -22.08 -6.41 -1.62
C LYS A 92 -22.49 -4.94 -1.70
N ARG A 93 -22.01 -4.17 -2.67
CA ARG A 93 -22.34 -2.75 -2.85
C ARG A 93 -23.69 -2.51 -3.52
N TYR A 94 -24.22 -3.50 -4.22
CA TYR A 94 -25.51 -3.42 -4.93
C TYR A 94 -26.67 -4.12 -4.18
N PHE A 95 -26.38 -4.84 -3.09
CA PHE A 95 -27.37 -5.51 -2.25
C PHE A 95 -27.61 -4.79 -0.90
N VAL A 96 -27.29 -3.49 -0.82
CA VAL A 96 -27.56 -2.62 0.34
C VAL A 96 -28.58 -1.57 -0.04
#